data_AF-Q8GAG9-F1
#
_entry.id   AF-Q8GAG9-F1
#
_cell.length_a   1.000
_cell.length_b   1.000
_cell.length_c   1.000
_cell.angle_alpha   90.00
_cell.angle_beta   90.00
_cell.angle_gamma   90.00
#
_symmetry.space_group_name_H-M   'P 1'
#
loop_
_entity.id
_entity.type
_entity.pdbx_description
1 polymer ?
#
loop_
_entity_poly.entity_id
_entity_poly.type
_entity_poly.pdbx_seq_one_letter_code
_entity_poly.pdbx_strand_id
1 'polypeptide(L)'
;MCTGALLAAGVVAAGLAACVNSTPDIAPSASTDGRKAAASSVTVYAAASLKSPFTEIASKFEAANPGTKVTLNFAGSSALVSQITQGAPADVFASADSRNMDELSAAGLIDGTPTNFATNVLTIAVSSADPASISSFADLAKPGIKVVVCAPQVPCGSATRKVEKAAGTTLMPVSEESSVADVLGKVTSGEADAGLVYVTDVKTAGDRVKGITFRESDQAVNTYPIAAMGSSKNKELANAFIAMVTGSAGKRVLGDAGFGAL
;
A
#
# COMPACT_ATOMS: atom_id res chain seq x y z
N MET A 1 24.38 13.65 -61.99
CA MET A 1 23.42 14.21 -62.96
C MET A 1 22.57 15.19 -62.16
N CYS A 2 23.00 16.45 -62.00
CA CYS A 2 22.59 17.63 -62.80
C CYS A 2 21.05 17.68 -62.93
N THR A 3 20.33 18.75 -62.59
CA THR A 3 20.62 20.19 -62.57
C THR A 3 19.35 20.90 -62.06
N GLY A 4 19.47 22.11 -61.50
CA GLY A 4 18.29 22.96 -61.27
C GLY A 4 18.59 24.22 -60.46
N ALA A 5 19.27 25.18 -61.08
CA ALA A 5 19.46 26.54 -60.58
C ALA A 5 18.88 27.54 -61.59
N LEU A 6 18.18 28.58 -61.11
CA LEU A 6 17.89 29.89 -61.75
C LEU A 6 17.38 30.81 -60.60
N LEU A 7 18.13 31.83 -60.14
CA LEU A 7 18.32 33.22 -60.65
C LEU A 7 17.00 34.02 -60.65
N ALA A 8 16.84 35.27 -60.16
CA ALA A 8 17.71 36.44 -60.00
C ALA A 8 17.04 37.43 -59.00
N ALA A 9 17.72 38.16 -58.11
CA ALA A 9 18.47 39.43 -58.23
C ALA A 9 17.66 40.75 -58.09
N GLY A 10 18.19 41.67 -57.27
CA GLY A 10 17.89 43.12 -57.23
C GLY A 10 17.41 43.60 -55.84
N VAL A 11 17.87 44.67 -55.20
CA VAL A 11 18.78 45.79 -55.53
C VAL A 11 19.30 46.39 -54.21
N VAL A 12 20.53 46.92 -54.25
CA VAL A 12 21.26 47.62 -53.17
C VAL A 12 20.74 49.05 -52.96
N ALA A 13 20.64 49.50 -51.71
CA ALA A 13 20.70 50.93 -51.38
C ALA A 13 21.48 51.14 -50.07
N ALA A 14 22.59 51.87 -50.18
CA ALA A 14 23.46 52.28 -49.09
C ALA A 14 22.93 53.55 -48.40
N GLY A 15 23.10 53.63 -47.08
CA GLY A 15 22.74 54.81 -46.28
C GLY A 15 23.55 54.90 -44.99
N LEU A 16 24.67 55.64 -45.09
CA LEU A 16 25.32 56.52 -44.11
C LEU A 16 25.38 56.18 -42.60
N ALA A 17 26.60 56.31 -42.10
CA ALA A 17 27.05 56.16 -40.73
C ALA A 17 26.41 57.15 -39.72
N ALA A 18 26.25 56.67 -38.49
CA ALA A 18 26.39 57.49 -37.28
C ALA A 18 26.84 56.59 -36.11
N CYS A 19 28.06 56.80 -35.64
CA CYS A 19 28.56 56.23 -34.39
C CYS A 19 27.90 56.96 -33.22
N VAL A 20 27.25 56.24 -32.31
CA VAL A 20 26.98 56.76 -30.97
C VAL A 20 27.44 55.72 -29.94
N ASN A 21 28.43 56.12 -29.15
CA ASN A 21 28.84 55.41 -27.94
C ASN A 21 27.75 55.67 -26.89
N SER A 22 27.09 54.63 -26.40
CA SER A 22 26.32 54.68 -25.17
C SER A 22 26.54 53.38 -24.42
N THR A 23 27.18 53.53 -23.26
CA THR A 23 27.42 52.53 -22.23
C THR A 23 26.13 51.77 -21.89
N PRO A 24 26.14 50.42 -21.84
CA PRO A 24 25.02 49.70 -21.28
C PRO A 24 25.11 49.76 -19.76
N ASP A 25 24.20 50.52 -19.15
CA ASP A 25 23.88 50.39 -17.73
C ASP A 25 23.40 48.96 -17.45
N ILE A 26 24.21 48.21 -16.69
CA ILE A 26 23.85 46.89 -16.19
C ILE A 26 22.87 47.11 -15.03
N ALA A 27 21.58 47.20 -15.34
CA ALA A 27 20.54 46.99 -14.34
C ALA A 27 20.54 45.50 -13.94
N PRO A 28 20.61 45.15 -12.64
CA PRO A 28 20.46 43.77 -12.23
C PRO A 28 19.00 43.37 -12.48
N SER A 29 18.76 42.63 -13.55
CA SER A 29 17.53 41.86 -13.70
C SER A 29 17.53 40.82 -12.59
N ALA A 30 16.74 41.08 -11.54
CA ALA A 30 16.37 40.07 -10.58
C ALA A 30 15.55 39.00 -11.32
N SER A 31 16.26 38.02 -11.87
CA SER A 31 15.67 36.75 -12.29
C SER A 31 15.18 36.06 -11.03
N THR A 32 13.92 36.29 -10.67
CA THR A 32 13.14 35.34 -9.87
C THR A 32 13.07 34.05 -10.69
N ASP A 33 14.07 33.20 -10.50
CA ASP A 33 14.02 31.79 -10.86
C ASP A 33 12.92 31.17 -10.01
N GLY A 34 11.68 31.27 -10.51
CA GLY A 34 10.55 30.46 -10.11
C GLY A 34 10.82 29.02 -10.53
N ARG A 35 11.85 28.39 -9.95
CA ARG A 35 12.03 26.94 -10.00
C ARG A 35 10.87 26.39 -9.18
N LYS A 36 9.74 26.14 -9.85
CA LYS A 36 8.60 25.40 -9.31
C LYS A 36 9.19 24.16 -8.66
N ALA A 37 9.25 24.13 -7.33
CA ALA A 37 9.81 23.00 -6.60
C ALA A 37 9.12 21.76 -7.15
N ALA A 38 9.91 20.83 -7.70
CA ALA A 38 9.36 19.57 -8.19
C ALA A 38 8.55 18.97 -7.05
N ALA A 39 7.27 18.69 -7.28
CA ALA A 39 6.40 18.17 -6.24
C ALA A 39 7.07 16.95 -5.60
N SER A 40 7.40 17.05 -4.32
CA SER A 40 8.04 15.97 -3.58
C SER A 40 7.05 14.82 -3.49
N SER A 41 7.47 13.60 -3.85
CA SER A 41 6.57 12.45 -3.82
C SER A 41 7.15 11.33 -2.97
N VAL A 42 6.27 10.63 -2.27
CA VAL A 42 6.58 9.42 -1.51
C VAL A 42 5.75 8.27 -2.06
N THR A 43 6.40 7.18 -2.41
CA THR A 43 5.75 5.97 -2.91
C THR A 43 5.64 4.94 -1.79
N VAL A 44 4.43 4.58 -1.41
CA VAL A 44 4.13 3.72 -0.27
C VAL A 44 3.58 2.39 -0.78
N TYR A 45 4.30 1.32 -0.51
CA TYR A 45 3.89 -0.06 -0.80
C TYR A 45 3.28 -0.62 0.48
N ALA A 46 1.96 -0.81 0.49
CA ALA A 46 1.22 -1.19 1.69
C ALA A 46 0.38 -2.44 1.45
N ALA A 47 0.28 -3.30 2.46
CA ALA A 47 -0.57 -4.49 2.41
C ALA A 47 -2.02 -4.12 2.05
N ALA A 48 -2.70 -4.99 1.29
CA ALA A 48 -4.05 -4.74 0.78
C ALA A 48 -5.07 -4.36 1.87
N SER A 49 -4.99 -4.94 3.08
CA SER A 49 -5.86 -4.61 4.21
C SER A 49 -5.72 -3.16 4.70
N LEU A 50 -4.61 -2.49 4.37
CA LEU A 50 -4.35 -1.09 4.74
C LEU A 50 -4.96 -0.09 3.75
N LYS A 51 -5.62 -0.54 2.66
CA LYS A 51 -6.08 0.33 1.58
C LYS A 51 -6.90 1.53 2.06
N SER A 52 -8.00 1.27 2.76
CA SER A 52 -8.88 2.33 3.26
C SER A 52 -8.17 3.29 4.24
N PRO A 53 -7.54 2.82 5.33
CA PRO A 53 -6.88 3.73 6.27
C PRO A 53 -5.69 4.47 5.66
N PHE A 54 -4.90 3.85 4.78
CA PHE A 54 -3.76 4.53 4.15
C PHE A 54 -4.19 5.55 3.10
N THR A 55 -5.32 5.34 2.39
CA THR A 55 -5.89 6.39 1.53
C THR A 55 -6.30 7.61 2.35
N GLU A 56 -6.94 7.43 3.50
CA GLU A 56 -7.29 8.54 4.38
C GLU A 56 -6.04 9.22 4.98
N ILE A 57 -5.07 8.44 5.48
CA ILE A 57 -3.81 8.97 6.04
C ILE A 57 -3.03 9.74 4.97
N ALA A 58 -2.96 9.23 3.74
CA ALA A 58 -2.33 9.92 2.63
C ALA A 58 -2.97 11.28 2.35
N SER A 59 -4.31 11.34 2.28
CA SER A 59 -5.03 12.59 2.08
C SER A 59 -4.74 13.62 3.19
N LYS A 60 -4.73 13.19 4.45
CA LYS A 60 -4.38 14.07 5.57
C LYS A 60 -2.91 14.50 5.53
N PHE A 61 -2.01 13.61 5.13
CA PHE A 61 -0.58 13.90 5.00
C PHE A 61 -0.31 14.94 3.91
N GLU A 62 -0.93 14.80 2.74
CA GLU A 62 -0.84 15.77 1.64
C GLU A 62 -1.41 17.14 2.04
N ALA A 63 -2.54 17.16 2.75
CA ALA A 63 -3.13 18.41 3.27
C ALA A 63 -2.21 19.12 4.27
N ALA A 64 -1.47 18.37 5.09
CA ALA A 64 -0.51 18.91 6.06
C ALA A 64 0.84 19.31 5.45
N ASN A 65 1.16 18.82 4.24
CA ASN A 65 2.43 19.05 3.56
C ASN A 65 2.22 19.57 2.13
N PRO A 66 1.87 20.87 1.95
CA PRO A 66 1.60 21.43 0.62
C PRO A 66 2.77 21.23 -0.35
N GLY A 67 2.44 20.81 -1.58
CA GLY A 67 3.44 20.49 -2.60
C GLY A 67 3.96 19.05 -2.57
N THR A 68 3.44 18.23 -1.64
CA THR A 68 3.74 16.79 -1.55
C THR A 68 2.66 15.94 -2.20
N LYS A 69 3.06 14.80 -2.79
CA LYS A 69 2.14 13.74 -3.27
C LYS A 69 2.49 12.38 -2.67
N VAL A 70 1.49 11.62 -2.24
CA VAL A 70 1.62 10.22 -1.81
C VAL A 70 1.11 9.31 -2.92
N THR A 71 1.96 8.42 -3.41
CA THR A 71 1.57 7.38 -4.37
C THR A 71 1.43 6.07 -3.61
N LEU A 72 0.22 5.50 -3.59
CA LEU A 72 -0.09 4.26 -2.87
C LEU A 72 -0.11 3.08 -3.85
N ASN A 73 0.62 2.02 -3.52
CA ASN A 73 0.54 0.72 -4.18
C ASN A 73 0.11 -0.35 -3.18
N PHE A 74 -0.99 -1.04 -3.49
CA PHE A 74 -1.58 -2.04 -2.60
C PHE A 74 -1.55 -3.44 -3.24
N ALA A 75 -1.03 -4.42 -2.50
CA ALA A 75 -1.08 -5.84 -2.87
C ALA A 75 -0.89 -6.72 -1.62
N GLY A 76 -0.85 -8.05 -1.77
CA GLY A 76 -0.42 -8.94 -0.70
C GLY A 76 1.03 -8.67 -0.31
N SER A 77 1.37 -8.70 0.99
CA SER A 77 2.72 -8.36 1.49
C SER A 77 3.82 -9.11 0.74
N SER A 78 3.65 -10.40 0.46
CA SER A 78 4.66 -11.21 -0.24
C SER A 78 4.84 -10.82 -1.70
N ALA A 79 3.77 -10.37 -2.37
CA ALA A 79 3.86 -9.81 -3.71
C ALA A 79 4.63 -8.48 -3.70
N LEU A 80 4.38 -7.63 -2.69
CA LEU A 80 5.11 -6.37 -2.51
C LEU A 80 6.59 -6.61 -2.19
N VAL A 81 6.93 -7.57 -1.33
CA VAL A 81 8.31 -8.00 -1.08
C VAL A 81 8.99 -8.42 -2.38
N SER A 82 8.31 -9.25 -3.19
CA SER A 82 8.83 -9.69 -4.49
C SER A 82 9.08 -8.50 -5.43
N GLN A 83 8.13 -7.57 -5.55
CA GLN A 83 8.27 -6.37 -6.36
C GLN A 83 9.46 -5.51 -5.90
N ILE A 84 9.57 -5.25 -4.60
CA ILE A 84 10.65 -4.46 -4.00
C ILE A 84 12.02 -5.11 -4.25
N THR A 85 12.11 -6.42 -4.06
CA THR A 85 13.34 -7.20 -4.29
C THR A 85 13.76 -7.16 -5.77
N GLN A 86 12.78 -7.07 -6.68
CA GLN A 86 12.99 -6.91 -8.12
C GLN A 86 13.29 -5.45 -8.53
N GLY A 87 13.41 -4.52 -7.58
CA GLY A 87 13.81 -3.14 -7.84
C GLY A 87 12.65 -2.15 -8.01
N ALA A 88 11.43 -2.51 -7.61
CA ALA A 88 10.32 -1.56 -7.60
C ALA A 88 10.62 -0.37 -6.66
N PRO A 89 10.33 0.89 -7.06
CA PRO A 89 10.79 2.08 -6.36
C PRO A 89 9.86 2.46 -5.19
N ALA A 90 9.86 1.65 -4.14
CA ALA A 90 9.17 1.98 -2.89
C ALA A 90 10.02 2.92 -2.02
N ASP A 91 9.38 3.92 -1.40
CA ASP A 91 10.00 4.76 -0.35
C ASP A 91 9.62 4.26 1.05
N VAL A 92 8.42 3.71 1.20
CA VAL A 92 7.90 3.14 2.44
C VAL A 92 7.30 1.77 2.16
N PHE A 93 7.56 0.79 3.03
CA PHE A 93 6.89 -0.51 3.03
C PHE A 93 6.11 -0.71 4.33
N ALA A 94 4.82 -1.05 4.21
CA ALA A 94 3.95 -1.40 5.33
C ALA A 94 3.37 -2.81 5.13
N SER A 95 3.81 -3.77 5.94
CA SER A 95 3.40 -5.18 5.83
C SER A 95 2.26 -5.53 6.78
N ALA A 96 1.46 -6.54 6.42
CA ALA A 96 0.50 -7.20 7.31
C ALA A 96 1.10 -8.28 8.24
N ASP A 97 2.39 -8.57 8.14
CA ASP A 97 3.10 -9.43 9.10
C ASP A 97 4.59 -9.05 9.24
N SER A 98 5.20 -9.51 10.33
CA SER A 98 6.64 -9.35 10.57
C SER A 98 7.48 -10.15 9.59
N ARG A 99 7.05 -11.36 9.18
CA ARG A 99 7.84 -12.23 8.29
C ARG A 99 8.25 -11.52 6.99
N ASN A 100 7.31 -10.88 6.29
CA ASN A 100 7.62 -10.18 5.04
C ASN A 100 8.50 -8.94 5.28
N MET A 101 8.38 -8.28 6.44
CA MET A 101 9.29 -7.20 6.81
C MET A 101 10.69 -7.72 7.12
N ASP A 102 10.80 -8.85 7.82
CA ASP A 102 12.05 -9.51 8.16
C ASP A 102 12.79 -9.95 6.89
N GLU A 103 12.07 -10.40 5.86
CA GLU A 103 12.65 -10.74 4.55
C GLU A 103 13.37 -9.52 3.92
N LEU A 104 12.73 -8.34 3.89
CA LEU A 104 13.38 -7.12 3.40
C LEU A 104 14.49 -6.61 4.33
N SER A 105 14.33 -6.78 5.65
CA SER A 105 15.36 -6.45 6.63
C SER A 105 16.61 -7.30 6.45
N ALA A 106 16.45 -8.61 6.30
CA ALA A 106 17.55 -9.55 6.10
C ALA A 106 18.26 -9.34 4.76
N ALA A 107 17.53 -8.88 3.75
CA ALA A 107 18.10 -8.46 2.46
C ALA A 107 18.81 -7.09 2.51
N GLY A 108 18.77 -6.37 3.65
CA GLY A 108 19.36 -5.04 3.78
C GLY A 108 18.64 -3.96 2.96
N LEU A 109 17.36 -4.18 2.64
CA LEU A 109 16.58 -3.30 1.78
C LEU A 109 15.82 -2.20 2.53
N ILE A 110 15.68 -2.31 3.85
CA ILE A 110 15.04 -1.28 4.68
C ILE A 110 16.08 -0.33 5.29
N ASP A 111 15.63 0.87 5.67
CA ASP A 111 16.44 1.85 6.41
C ASP A 111 16.07 1.80 7.90
N GLY A 112 17.03 1.44 8.75
CA GLY A 112 16.84 1.36 10.19
C GLY A 112 15.96 0.20 10.66
N THR A 113 15.24 0.40 11.76
CA THR A 113 14.41 -0.62 12.41
C THR A 113 12.93 -0.40 12.06
N PRO A 114 12.19 -1.46 11.64
CA PRO A 114 10.75 -1.34 11.43
C PRO A 114 10.00 -0.92 12.69
N THR A 115 8.98 -0.09 12.51
CA THR A 115 8.07 0.28 13.61
C THR A 115 6.78 -0.51 13.48
N ASN A 116 6.42 -1.26 14.52
CA ASN A 116 5.10 -1.87 14.60
C ASN A 116 4.07 -0.76 14.88
N PHE A 117 2.96 -0.74 14.13
CA PHE A 117 1.98 0.34 14.22
C PHE A 117 0.52 -0.11 14.41
N ALA A 118 0.21 -1.37 14.11
CA ALA A 118 -1.13 -1.93 14.26
C ALA A 118 -1.10 -3.43 14.49
N THR A 119 -2.20 -3.97 15.00
CA THR A 119 -2.45 -5.41 15.08
C THR A 119 -3.75 -5.78 14.39
N ASN A 120 -3.91 -7.06 14.05
CA ASN A 120 -5.15 -7.60 13.52
C ASN A 120 -5.27 -9.09 13.86
N VAL A 121 -6.49 -9.62 13.86
CA VAL A 121 -6.79 -11.03 14.13
C VAL A 121 -7.74 -11.59 13.09
N LEU A 122 -7.62 -12.89 12.83
CA LEU A 122 -8.54 -13.57 11.93
C LEU A 122 -9.94 -13.66 12.53
N THR A 123 -10.94 -13.62 11.66
CA THR A 123 -12.35 -13.90 11.94
C THR A 123 -12.90 -14.73 10.79
N ILE A 124 -14.00 -15.43 11.04
CA ILE A 124 -14.73 -16.14 9.99
C ILE A 124 -15.69 -15.14 9.36
N ALA A 125 -15.60 -14.95 8.05
CA ALA A 125 -16.63 -14.27 7.28
C ALA A 125 -17.58 -15.30 6.68
N VAL A 126 -18.88 -15.09 6.87
CA VAL A 126 -19.97 -15.82 6.21
C VAL A 126 -20.90 -14.82 5.52
N SER A 127 -21.70 -15.28 4.55
CA SER A 127 -22.78 -14.45 4.03
C SER A 127 -23.73 -14.01 5.15
N SER A 128 -24.40 -12.87 5.00
CA SER A 128 -25.30 -12.35 6.04
C SER A 128 -26.46 -13.29 6.38
N ALA A 129 -26.86 -14.17 5.45
CA ALA A 129 -27.85 -15.21 5.69
C ALA A 129 -27.30 -16.43 6.43
N ASP A 130 -25.99 -16.71 6.32
CA ASP A 130 -25.28 -17.81 6.99
C ASP A 130 -26.06 -19.14 6.97
N PRO A 131 -26.41 -19.69 5.79
CA PRO A 131 -27.24 -20.89 5.69
C PRO A 131 -26.58 -22.13 6.32
N ALA A 132 -25.25 -22.13 6.38
CA ALA A 132 -24.47 -23.18 7.03
C ALA A 132 -24.46 -23.08 8.56
N SER A 133 -25.00 -22.00 9.14
CA SER A 133 -25.07 -21.77 10.59
C SER A 133 -23.71 -21.90 11.28
N ILE A 134 -22.68 -21.30 10.69
CA ILE A 134 -21.32 -21.36 11.24
C ILE A 134 -21.28 -20.56 12.54
N SER A 135 -20.64 -21.12 13.56
CA SER A 135 -20.55 -20.51 14.89
C SER A 135 -19.18 -20.61 15.53
N SER A 136 -18.31 -21.47 15.00
CA SER A 136 -16.98 -21.76 15.55
C SER A 136 -15.98 -22.13 14.46
N PHE A 137 -14.69 -22.09 14.81
CA PHE A 137 -13.64 -22.57 13.92
C PHE A 137 -13.80 -24.06 13.56
N ALA A 138 -14.23 -24.89 14.51
CA ALA A 138 -14.44 -26.32 14.29
C ALA A 138 -15.53 -26.62 13.24
N ASP A 139 -16.52 -25.73 13.08
CA ASP A 139 -17.57 -25.89 12.07
C ASP A 139 -17.01 -25.88 10.65
N LEU A 140 -15.91 -25.17 10.42
CA LEU A 140 -15.24 -25.05 9.12
C LEU A 140 -14.66 -26.38 8.61
N ALA A 141 -14.42 -27.35 9.51
CA ALA A 141 -13.91 -28.68 9.14
C ALA A 141 -15.02 -29.71 8.90
N LYS A 142 -16.30 -29.34 9.05
CA LYS A 142 -17.41 -30.28 8.86
C LYS A 142 -17.56 -30.67 7.38
N PRO A 143 -17.91 -31.93 7.08
CA PRO A 143 -18.21 -32.33 5.72
C PRO A 143 -19.32 -31.47 5.09
N GLY A 144 -19.13 -31.07 3.83
CA GLY A 144 -20.10 -30.28 3.08
C GLY A 144 -19.97 -28.76 3.24
N ILE A 145 -19.09 -28.26 4.12
CA ILE A 145 -18.82 -26.82 4.25
C ILE A 145 -17.75 -26.40 3.24
N LYS A 146 -18.06 -25.45 2.37
CA LYS A 146 -17.12 -24.84 1.43
C LYS A 146 -16.38 -23.70 2.09
N VAL A 147 -15.15 -23.97 2.53
CA VAL A 147 -14.29 -22.96 3.14
C VAL A 147 -13.27 -22.46 2.13
N VAL A 148 -13.08 -21.15 2.06
CA VAL A 148 -11.99 -20.53 1.31
C VAL A 148 -11.03 -19.87 2.29
N VAL A 149 -9.74 -20.12 2.12
CA VAL A 149 -8.68 -19.53 2.92
C VAL A 149 -7.69 -18.82 2.02
N CYS A 150 -6.80 -18.04 2.60
CA CYS A 150 -5.65 -17.55 1.87
C CYS A 150 -4.57 -18.63 1.72
N ALA A 151 -3.79 -18.55 0.65
CA ALA A 151 -2.67 -19.43 0.40
C ALA A 151 -1.57 -19.31 1.49
N PRO A 152 -0.86 -20.40 1.84
CA PRO A 152 0.12 -20.46 2.93
C PRO A 152 1.21 -19.38 2.95
N GLN A 153 1.57 -18.86 1.78
CA GLN A 153 2.63 -17.88 1.56
C GLN A 153 2.21 -16.42 1.78
N VAL A 154 0.91 -16.14 1.93
CA VAL A 154 0.41 -14.78 2.22
C VAL A 154 0.04 -14.65 3.71
N PRO A 155 0.00 -13.42 4.28
CA PRO A 155 -0.15 -13.22 5.73
C PRO A 155 -1.36 -13.93 6.35
N CYS A 156 -2.54 -13.81 5.75
CA CYS A 156 -3.76 -14.48 6.23
C CYS A 156 -3.65 -16.01 6.20
N GLY A 157 -2.99 -16.60 5.19
CA GLY A 157 -2.82 -18.06 5.12
C GLY A 157 -1.78 -18.58 6.11
N SER A 158 -0.74 -17.79 6.38
CA SER A 158 0.20 -18.09 7.47
C SER A 158 -0.46 -18.01 8.86
N ALA A 159 -1.40 -17.06 9.04
CA ALA A 159 -2.20 -16.95 10.25
C ALA A 159 -3.19 -18.11 10.37
N THR A 160 -3.84 -18.53 9.26
CA THR A 160 -4.71 -19.71 9.23
C THR A 160 -3.97 -20.95 9.72
N ARG A 161 -2.75 -21.22 9.24
CA ARG A 161 -1.96 -22.38 9.71
C ARG A 161 -1.64 -22.32 11.21
N LYS A 162 -1.42 -21.12 11.76
CA LYS A 162 -1.23 -20.94 13.22
C LYS A 162 -2.51 -21.25 13.98
N VAL A 163 -3.65 -20.79 13.48
CA VAL A 163 -4.97 -21.09 14.05
C VAL A 163 -5.25 -22.60 13.99
N GLU A 164 -5.06 -23.25 12.84
CA GLU A 164 -5.27 -24.70 12.69
C GLU A 164 -4.44 -25.50 13.69
N LYS A 165 -3.16 -25.13 13.83
CA LYS A 165 -2.25 -25.75 14.81
C LYS A 165 -2.72 -25.52 16.26
N ALA A 166 -3.15 -24.31 16.59
CA ALA A 166 -3.64 -23.97 17.92
C ALA A 166 -4.96 -24.69 18.25
N ALA A 167 -5.84 -24.84 17.26
CA ALA A 167 -7.13 -25.51 17.37
C ALA A 167 -7.02 -27.05 17.36
N GLY A 168 -5.89 -27.60 16.91
CA GLY A 168 -5.79 -29.03 16.59
C GLY A 168 -6.75 -29.47 15.48
N THR A 169 -7.17 -28.54 14.61
CA THR A 169 -8.18 -28.74 13.57
C THR A 169 -7.59 -28.33 12.23
N THR A 170 -7.52 -29.26 11.28
CA THR A 170 -7.06 -29.01 9.91
C THR A 170 -8.27 -28.77 9.01
N LEU A 171 -8.26 -27.66 8.28
CA LEU A 171 -9.28 -27.34 7.30
C LEU A 171 -8.98 -28.04 5.96
N MET A 172 -10.02 -28.29 5.19
CA MET A 172 -9.91 -28.77 3.80
C MET A 172 -10.54 -27.72 2.87
N PRO A 173 -9.83 -26.61 2.59
CA PRO A 173 -10.41 -25.52 1.83
C PRO A 173 -10.70 -25.94 0.39
N VAL A 174 -11.79 -25.43 -0.17
CA VAL A 174 -12.13 -25.63 -1.59
C VAL A 174 -11.33 -24.72 -2.52
N SER A 175 -10.69 -23.68 -1.97
CA SER A 175 -9.80 -22.78 -2.69
C SER A 175 -8.84 -22.07 -1.75
N GLU A 176 -7.65 -21.74 -2.26
CA GLU A 176 -6.63 -20.93 -1.60
C GLU A 176 -6.39 -19.64 -2.40
N GLU A 177 -6.62 -18.49 -1.77
CA GLU A 177 -6.55 -17.20 -2.45
C GLU A 177 -5.27 -16.40 -2.18
N SER A 178 -4.97 -15.47 -3.08
CA SER A 178 -3.80 -14.60 -2.95
C SER A 178 -3.98 -13.44 -1.96
N SER A 179 -5.22 -13.13 -1.58
CA SER A 179 -5.55 -12.03 -0.67
C SER A 179 -6.87 -12.24 0.05
N VAL A 180 -7.06 -11.57 1.19
CA VAL A 180 -8.34 -11.53 1.92
C VAL A 180 -9.49 -10.93 1.10
N ALA A 181 -9.18 -10.04 0.14
CA ALA A 181 -10.18 -9.45 -0.73
C ALA A 181 -10.78 -10.51 -1.69
N ASP A 182 -9.93 -11.41 -2.20
CA ASP A 182 -10.36 -12.53 -3.04
C ASP A 182 -11.20 -13.54 -2.22
N VAL A 183 -10.81 -13.83 -0.97
CA VAL A 183 -11.59 -14.66 -0.04
C VAL A 183 -12.98 -14.05 0.20
N LEU A 184 -13.04 -12.77 0.56
CA LEU A 184 -14.32 -12.05 0.74
C LEU A 184 -15.16 -12.05 -0.54
N GLY A 185 -14.53 -11.91 -1.71
CA GLY A 185 -15.19 -12.00 -3.01
C GLY A 185 -15.97 -13.31 -3.15
N LYS A 186 -15.33 -14.45 -2.85
CA LYS A 186 -15.96 -15.78 -2.94
C LYS A 186 -17.04 -16.02 -1.89
N VAL A 187 -16.90 -15.48 -0.69
CA VAL A 187 -17.96 -15.55 0.35
C VAL A 187 -19.16 -14.71 -0.06
N THR A 188 -18.93 -13.49 -0.57
CA THR A 188 -20.02 -12.58 -0.96
C THR A 188 -20.71 -12.97 -2.26
N SER A 189 -20.03 -13.69 -3.17
CA SER A 189 -20.64 -14.26 -4.39
C SER A 189 -21.41 -15.57 -4.14
N GLY A 190 -21.26 -16.17 -2.96
CA GLY A 190 -21.86 -17.47 -2.62
C GLY A 190 -21.11 -18.68 -3.18
N GLU A 191 -19.89 -18.50 -3.68
CA GLU A 191 -19.00 -19.60 -4.09
C GLU A 191 -18.48 -20.40 -2.88
N ALA A 192 -18.41 -19.74 -1.71
CA ALA A 192 -17.99 -20.32 -0.44
C ALA A 192 -19.03 -20.06 0.67
N ASP A 193 -19.18 -21.01 1.58
CA ASP A 193 -20.04 -20.87 2.77
C ASP A 193 -19.36 -19.97 3.82
N ALA A 194 -18.04 -20.07 3.92
CA ALA A 194 -17.23 -19.33 4.86
C ALA A 194 -15.83 -19.03 4.32
N GLY A 195 -15.18 -18.01 4.87
CA GLY A 195 -13.77 -17.77 4.64
C GLY A 195 -13.08 -17.14 5.84
N LEU A 196 -11.77 -17.36 5.97
CA LEU A 196 -10.95 -16.72 7.00
C LEU A 196 -10.36 -15.41 6.47
N VAL A 197 -10.71 -14.31 7.14
CA VAL A 197 -10.31 -12.95 6.80
C VAL A 197 -9.99 -12.19 8.09
N TYR A 198 -9.59 -10.93 8.03
CA TYR A 198 -9.38 -10.12 9.22
C TYR A 198 -10.64 -9.41 9.69
N VAL A 199 -10.71 -9.05 10.98
CA VAL A 199 -11.83 -8.27 11.55
C VAL A 199 -12.07 -6.94 10.81
N THR A 200 -11.01 -6.33 10.30
CA THR A 200 -11.07 -5.12 9.47
C THR A 200 -11.75 -5.34 8.12
N ASP A 201 -11.61 -6.55 7.55
CA ASP A 201 -12.17 -6.89 6.24
C ASP A 201 -13.68 -7.07 6.36
N VAL A 202 -14.15 -7.74 7.43
CA VAL A 202 -15.58 -7.84 7.77
C VAL A 202 -16.18 -6.45 7.99
N LYS A 203 -15.50 -5.59 8.75
CA LYS A 203 -15.95 -4.22 9.00
C LYS A 203 -16.08 -3.42 7.70
N THR A 204 -15.12 -3.56 6.79
CA THR A 204 -15.14 -2.92 5.47
C THR A 204 -16.24 -3.49 4.58
N ALA A 205 -16.56 -4.78 4.72
CA ALA A 205 -17.60 -5.43 3.95
C ALA A 205 -19.02 -5.01 4.36
N GLY A 206 -19.19 -4.59 5.62
CA GLY A 206 -20.48 -4.14 6.16
C GLY A 206 -21.53 -5.26 6.12
N ASP A 207 -22.77 -4.90 5.84
CA ASP A 207 -23.93 -5.83 5.86
C ASP A 207 -23.90 -6.92 4.77
N ARG A 208 -22.84 -6.99 3.95
CA ARG A 208 -22.66 -8.06 2.95
C ARG A 208 -22.18 -9.37 3.57
N VAL A 209 -21.55 -9.31 4.74
CA VAL A 209 -21.05 -10.48 5.46
C VAL A 209 -21.30 -10.32 6.95
N LYS A 210 -21.33 -11.44 7.65
CA LYS A 210 -21.29 -11.50 9.11
C LYS A 210 -19.92 -12.03 9.54
N GLY A 211 -19.33 -11.38 10.54
CA GLY A 211 -18.13 -11.87 11.21
C GLY A 211 -18.46 -12.78 12.38
N ILE A 212 -17.75 -13.90 12.50
CA ILE A 212 -17.81 -14.79 13.67
C ILE A 212 -16.41 -14.83 14.28
N THR A 213 -16.31 -14.29 15.50
CA THR A 213 -15.07 -14.34 16.30
C THR A 213 -14.90 -15.74 16.88
N PHE A 214 -13.67 -16.21 16.98
CA PHE A 214 -13.34 -17.51 17.56
C PHE A 214 -12.05 -17.40 18.37
N ARG A 215 -11.93 -18.15 19.47
CA ARG A 215 -10.87 -17.95 20.48
C ARG A 215 -9.47 -18.20 19.92
N GLU A 216 -9.34 -19.13 18.99
CA GLU A 216 -8.06 -19.57 18.43
C GLU A 216 -7.40 -18.47 17.59
N SER A 217 -8.15 -17.43 17.16
CA SER A 217 -7.58 -16.26 16.47
C SER A 217 -6.57 -15.50 17.33
N ASP A 218 -6.71 -15.55 18.66
CA ASP A 218 -5.83 -14.86 19.61
C ASP A 218 -4.41 -15.43 19.61
N GLN A 219 -4.23 -16.66 19.10
CA GLN A 219 -2.92 -17.29 18.94
C GLN A 219 -2.23 -16.89 17.63
N ALA A 220 -2.92 -16.13 16.76
CA ALA A 220 -2.46 -15.73 15.45
C ALA A 220 -2.61 -14.21 15.23
N VAL A 221 -2.24 -13.42 16.23
CA VAL A 221 -2.22 -11.95 16.12
C VAL A 221 -1.19 -11.53 15.06
N ASN A 222 -1.68 -10.90 13.99
CA ASN A 222 -0.84 -10.26 13.00
C ASN A 222 -0.36 -8.92 13.54
N THR A 223 0.95 -8.70 13.52
CA THR A 223 1.57 -7.40 13.79
C THR A 223 1.93 -6.74 12.46
N TYR A 224 1.60 -5.47 12.32
CA TYR A 224 1.83 -4.69 11.11
C TYR A 224 3.04 -3.77 11.31
N PRO A 225 4.20 -4.11 10.72
CA PRO A 225 5.37 -3.23 10.72
C PRO A 225 5.35 -2.28 9.52
N ILE A 226 5.93 -1.10 9.70
CA ILE A 226 6.21 -0.10 8.67
C ILE A 226 7.68 0.32 8.72
N ALA A 227 8.32 0.48 7.57
CA ALA A 227 9.71 0.94 7.48
C ALA A 227 9.94 1.79 6.23
N ALA A 228 10.94 2.67 6.29
CA ALA A 228 11.46 3.35 5.11
C ALA A 228 12.36 2.39 4.33
N MET A 229 12.41 2.56 3.01
CA MET A 229 13.27 1.76 2.14
C MET A 229 14.67 2.36 2.06
N GLY A 230 15.71 1.53 2.14
CA GLY A 230 17.11 1.96 2.07
C GLY A 230 17.47 2.64 0.74
N SER A 231 16.80 2.24 -0.35
CA SER A 231 16.95 2.83 -1.69
C SER A 231 16.17 4.14 -1.88
N SER A 232 15.36 4.56 -0.91
CA SER A 232 14.57 5.79 -1.01
C SER A 232 15.48 7.02 -1.17
N LYS A 233 15.16 7.85 -2.16
CA LYS A 233 15.80 9.16 -2.34
C LYS A 233 15.10 10.27 -1.53
N ASN A 234 13.95 9.96 -0.93
CA ASN A 234 13.09 10.90 -0.21
C ASN A 234 12.95 10.49 1.27
N LYS A 235 14.06 10.11 1.91
CA LYS A 235 14.07 9.55 3.29
C LYS A 235 13.34 10.42 4.32
N GLU A 236 13.54 11.74 4.25
CA GLU A 236 12.87 12.68 5.14
C GLU A 236 11.34 12.60 5.01
N LEU A 237 10.85 12.55 3.77
CA LEU A 237 9.41 12.48 3.48
C LEU A 237 8.83 11.09 3.82
N ALA A 238 9.59 10.02 3.55
CA ALA A 238 9.25 8.66 3.96
C ALA A 238 9.09 8.57 5.48
N ASN A 239 10.04 9.10 6.24
CA ASN A 239 10.00 9.14 7.70
C ASN A 239 8.87 10.02 8.22
N ALA A 240 8.58 11.15 7.58
CA ALA A 240 7.43 11.98 7.92
C ALA A 240 6.09 11.25 7.70
N PHE A 241 5.96 10.48 6.62
CA PHE A 241 4.77 9.66 6.37
C PHE A 241 4.64 8.55 7.43
N ILE A 242 5.73 7.87 7.78
CA ILE A 242 5.77 6.87 8.86
C ILE A 242 5.35 7.49 10.20
N ALA A 243 5.81 8.71 10.49
CA ALA A 243 5.42 9.44 11.69
C ALA A 243 3.92 9.78 11.70
N MET A 244 3.34 10.11 10.54
CA MET A 244 1.89 10.33 10.41
C MET A 244 1.09 9.05 10.67
N VAL A 245 1.53 7.91 10.14
CA VAL A 245 0.90 6.59 10.35
C VAL A 245 0.97 6.18 11.83
N THR A 246 2.14 6.33 12.46
CA THR A 246 2.41 5.88 13.84
C THR A 246 1.98 6.89 14.91
N GLY A 247 1.71 8.14 14.51
CA GLY A 247 1.21 9.21 15.37
C GLY A 247 -0.26 9.07 15.75
N SER A 248 -0.76 10.00 16.57
CA SER A 248 -2.13 9.98 17.08
C SER A 248 -3.20 10.01 15.98
N ALA A 249 -2.98 10.79 14.91
CA ALA A 249 -3.90 10.87 13.78
C ALA A 249 -4.00 9.54 13.04
N GLY A 250 -2.87 8.92 12.67
CA GLY A 250 -2.84 7.62 12.01
C GLY A 250 -3.42 6.51 12.88
N LYS A 251 -3.05 6.45 14.17
CA LYS A 251 -3.62 5.51 15.14
C LYS A 251 -5.14 5.62 15.25
N ARG A 252 -5.69 6.85 15.22
CA ARG A 252 -7.15 7.06 15.22
C ARG A 252 -7.79 6.51 13.95
N VAL A 253 -7.24 6.80 12.77
CA VAL A 253 -7.75 6.28 11.49
C VAL A 253 -7.71 4.74 11.45
N LEU A 254 -6.62 4.14 11.94
CA LEU A 254 -6.47 2.68 12.02
C LEU A 254 -7.47 2.05 12.99
N GLY A 255 -7.66 2.63 14.18
CA GLY A 255 -8.67 2.19 15.14
C GLY A 255 -10.09 2.32 14.59
N ASP A 256 -10.41 3.43 13.93
CA ASP A 256 -11.70 3.66 13.26
C ASP A 256 -11.91 2.64 12.13
N ALA A 257 -10.86 2.14 11.49
CA ALA A 257 -10.90 1.05 10.50
C ALA A 257 -10.96 -0.36 11.14
N GLY A 258 -10.83 -0.48 12.46
CA GLY A 258 -10.92 -1.75 13.20
C GLY A 258 -9.60 -2.48 13.44
N PHE A 259 -8.46 -1.84 13.18
CA PHE A 259 -7.17 -2.38 13.58
C PHE A 259 -6.99 -2.26 15.09
N GLY A 260 -6.32 -3.26 15.69
CA GLY A 260 -5.89 -3.21 17.08
C GLY A 260 -4.70 -2.27 17.26
N ALA A 261 -4.59 -1.72 18.47
CA ALA A 261 -3.41 -0.97 18.89
C ALA A 261 -2.29 -1.91 19.39
N LEU A 262 -1.11 -1.32 19.58
CA LEU A 262 0.04 -1.94 20.25
C LEU A 262 0.24 -1.33 21.64
#